data_AF-A0A7V5WMV0-F1
#
_entry.id   AF-A0A7V5WMV0-F1
#
_cell.length_a   1.000
_cell.length_b   1.000
_cell.length_c   1.000
_cell.angle_alpha   90.00
_cell.angle_beta   90.00
_cell.angle_gamma   90.00
#
_symmetry.space_group_name_H-M   'P 1'
#
loop_
_entity.id
_entity.type
_entity.pdbx_description
1 polymer ?
#
loop_
_entity_poly.entity_id
_entity_poly.type
_entity_poly.pdbx_seq_one_letter_code
_entity_poly.pdbx_strand_id
1 'polypeptide(L)' 'METTQEKLPYYLATGSEEEIFEHAYKNKLPVLLKGPTGTGKSRFVEYMAAKLGKELITVSCHEETSA' A
#
# COMPACT_ATOMS: atom_id res chain seq x y z
N MET A 1 -12.37 -15.06 -22.19
CA MET A 1 -11.34 -14.62 -21.22
C MET A 1 -11.79 -13.26 -20.73
N GLU A 2 -12.50 -13.21 -19.60
CA GLU A 2 -13.05 -11.96 -19.06
C GLU A 2 -11.92 -11.16 -18.43
N THR A 3 -11.55 -10.05 -19.06
CA THR A 3 -10.68 -9.03 -18.48
C THR A 3 -11.50 -8.23 -17.47
N THR A 4 -11.57 -8.70 -16.23
CA THR A 4 -12.12 -7.91 -15.13
C THR A 4 -11.19 -6.72 -14.95
N GLN A 5 -11.60 -5.53 -15.40
CA GLN A 5 -10.91 -4.28 -15.08
C GLN A 5 -11.00 -4.08 -13.57
N GLU A 6 -10.01 -4.56 -12.82
CA GLU A 6 -9.91 -4.27 -11.40
C GLU A 6 -9.68 -2.76 -11.23
N LYS A 7 -10.75 -2.08 -10.83
CA LYS A 7 -10.76 -0.64 -10.61
C LYS A 7 -9.78 -0.31 -9.49
N LEU A 8 -8.88 0.64 -9.75
CA LEU A 8 -7.94 1.13 -8.74
C LEU A 8 -8.70 1.54 -7.46
N PRO A 9 -8.26 1.06 -6.27
CA PRO A 9 -8.81 1.51 -5.00
C PRO A 9 -8.74 3.03 -4.89
N TYR A 10 -9.79 3.69 -4.41
CA TYR A 10 -9.72 5.14 -4.22
C TYR A 10 -8.70 5.50 -3.13
N TYR A 11 -7.76 6.37 -3.49
CA TYR A 11 -6.81 7.05 -2.62
C TYR A 11 -6.60 8.47 -3.15
N LEU A 12 -6.43 9.44 -2.24
CA LEU A 12 -6.15 10.83 -2.59
C LEU A 12 -4.79 11.21 -2.00
N ALA A 13 -3.80 11.41 -2.86
CA ALA A 13 -2.49 11.89 -2.43
C ALA A 13 -2.59 13.28 -1.82
N THR A 14 -1.85 13.48 -0.73
CA THR A 14 -1.77 14.74 0.02
C THR A 14 -0.40 15.43 -0.13
N GLY A 15 0.59 14.71 -0.63
CA GLY A 15 1.92 15.21 -0.95
C GLY A 15 2.64 14.29 -1.94
N SER A 16 3.94 14.07 -1.72
CA SER A 16 4.79 13.28 -2.62
C SER A 16 4.84 11.78 -2.28
N GLU A 17 3.91 11.26 -1.48
CA GLU A 17 3.99 9.88 -0.97
C GLU A 17 3.97 8.82 -2.08
N GLU A 18 3.20 9.03 -3.16
CA GLU A 18 3.18 8.09 -4.29
C GLU A 18 4.55 7.99 -4.97
N GLU A 19 5.14 9.14 -5.30
CA GLU A 19 6.44 9.21 -5.96
C GLU A 19 7.54 8.60 -5.08
N ILE A 20 7.55 8.92 -3.79
CA ILE A 20 8.53 8.38 -2.83
C ILE A 20 8.38 6.86 -2.73
N PHE A 21 7.15 6.35 -2.67
CA PHE A 21 6.88 4.92 -2.57
C PHE A 21 7.30 4.18 -3.85
N GLU A 22 7.05 4.75 -5.03
CA GLU A 22 7.51 4.18 -6.30
C GLU A 22 9.04 4.10 -6.37
N HIS A 23 9.75 5.15 -5.92
CA HIS A 23 11.20 5.14 -5.85
C HIS A 23 11.72 4.10 -4.87
N ALA A 24 11.12 4.00 -3.67
CA ALA A 24 11.49 2.99 -2.69
C ALA A 24 11.28 1.57 -3.25
N TYR A 25 10.15 1.33 -3.91
CA TYR A 25 9.84 0.05 -4.55
C TYR A 25 10.85 -0.32 -5.66
N LYS A 26 11.16 0.62 -6.58
CA LYS A 26 12.16 0.41 -7.64
C LYS A 26 13.53 0.05 -7.08
N ASN A 27 13.90 0.63 -5.94
CA ASN A 27 15.18 0.39 -5.26
C ASN A 27 15.12 -0.75 -4.23
N LYS A 28 13.99 -1.46 -4.10
CA LYS A 28 13.77 -2.53 -3.13
C LYS A 28 14.05 -2.12 -1.68
N LEU A 29 13.73 -0.86 -1.34
CA LEU A 29 13.89 -0.32 0.01
C LEU A 29 12.66 -0.64 0.86
N PRO A 30 12.83 -1.16 2.10
CA PRO A 30 11.74 -1.29 3.05
C PRO A 30 11.13 0.07 3.39
N VAL A 31 9.80 0.14 3.51
CA VAL A 31 9.06 1.37 3.82
C VAL A 31 8.31 1.22 5.14
N LEU A 32 8.44 2.22 6.02
CA LEU A 32 7.64 2.36 7.23
C LEU A 32 6.70 3.56 7.09
N LEU A 33 5.39 3.30 7.14
CA LEU A 33 4.36 4.34 7.09
C LEU A 33 4.01 4.82 8.50
N LYS A 34 4.25 6.10 8.78
CA LYS A 34 3.92 6.74 10.07
C LYS A 34 2.68 7.63 9.95
N GLY A 35 1.89 7.69 11.02
CA GLY A 35 0.75 8.60 11.14
C GLY A 35 -0.34 8.08 12.09
N PRO A 36 -1.28 8.94 12.53
CA PRO A 36 -2.39 8.54 13.40
C PRO A 36 -3.28 7.44 12.80
N THR A 37 -4.10 6.80 13.63
CA THR A 37 -5.12 5.85 13.13
C THR A 37 -6.12 6.57 12.24
N GLY A 38 -6.62 5.89 11.19
CA GLY A 38 -7.62 6.43 10.29
C GLY A 38 -7.10 7.38 9.19
N THR A 39 -5.80 7.69 9.14
CA THR A 39 -5.23 8.57 8.09
C THR A 39 -4.96 7.89 6.75
N GLY A 40 -5.53 6.71 6.49
CA GLY A 40 -5.45 6.05 5.19
C GLY A 40 -4.17 5.25 4.89
N LYS A 41 -3.30 4.95 5.87
CA LYS A 41 -2.05 4.18 5.64
C LYS A 41 -2.27 2.83 4.94
N SER A 42 -3.21 2.01 5.42
CA SER A 42 -3.51 0.72 4.78
C SER A 42 -4.07 0.91 3.36
N ARG A 43 -4.96 1.91 3.20
CA ARG A 43 -5.55 2.25 1.91
C ARG A 43 -4.51 2.74 0.88
N PHE A 44 -3.49 3.45 1.35
CA PHE A 44 -2.37 3.87 0.52
C PHE A 44 -1.60 2.66 -0.02
N VAL A 45 -1.31 1.67 0.82
CA VAL A 45 -0.61 0.44 0.39
C VAL A 45 -1.46 -0.37 -0.59
N GLU A 46 -2.77 -0.51 -0.34
CA GLU A 46 -3.71 -1.14 -1.29
C GLU A 46 -3.70 -0.44 -2.66
N TYR A 47 -3.77 0.89 -2.65
CA TYR A 47 -3.72 1.70 -3.86
C TYR A 47 -2.40 1.52 -4.62
N MET A 48 -1.26 1.61 -3.92
CA MET A 48 0.06 1.46 -4.55
C MET A 48 0.28 0.05 -5.08
N ALA A 49 -0.18 -1.00 -4.38
CA ALA A 49 -0.10 -2.38 -4.85
C ALA A 49 -0.90 -2.59 -6.14
N ALA A 50 -2.16 -2.10 -6.18
CA ALA A 50 -2.99 -2.15 -7.38
C ALA A 50 -2.38 -1.33 -8.53
N LYS A 51 -1.86 -0.12 -8.24
CA LYS A 51 -1.18 0.75 -9.21
C LYS A 51 0.07 0.11 -9.81
N LEU A 52 0.83 -0.63 -9.00
CA LEU A 52 2.05 -1.34 -9.42
C LEU A 52 1.78 -2.73 -10.03
N GLY A 53 0.52 -3.17 -10.08
CA GLY A 53 0.14 -4.51 -10.53
C GLY A 53 0.77 -5.62 -9.68
N LYS A 54 0.77 -5.43 -8.36
CA LYS A 54 1.36 -6.36 -7.38
C LYS A 54 0.29 -6.95 -6.47
N GLU A 55 0.44 -8.24 -6.18
CA GLU A 55 -0.32 -8.89 -5.12
C GLU A 55 0.08 -8.28 -3.76
N LEU A 56 -0.93 -7.92 -2.96
CA LEU A 56 -0.73 -7.40 -1.61
C LEU A 56 -1.03 -8.48 -0.57
N ILE A 57 0.00 -8.88 0.17
CA ILE A 57 -0.13 -9.78 1.31
C ILE A 57 -0.17 -8.93 2.58
N THR A 58 -1.29 -8.93 3.27
CA THR A 58 -1.49 -8.20 4.53
C THR A 58 -1.46 -9.15 5.70
N VAL A 59 -0.61 -8.87 6.69
CA VAL A 59 -0.55 -9.60 7.95
C VAL A 59 -0.96 -8.65 9.07
N SER A 60 -2.07 -8.97 9.75
CA SER A 60 -2.49 -8.23 10.93
C SER A 60 -1.68 -8.68 12.14
N CYS A 61 -0.81 -7.81 12.66
CA CYS A 61 -0.09 -8.08 13.89
C CYS A 61 -1.03 -7.87 15.09
N HIS A 62 -1.44 -8.95 15.74
CA HIS A 62 -2.15 -8.95 17.02
C HIS A 62 -1.22 -9.46 18.12
N GLU A 63 -1.50 -9.18 19.40
CA GLU A 63 -0.60 -9.59 20.51
C GLU A 63 -0.29 -11.10 20.51
N GLU A 64 -1.22 -11.96 20.10
CA GLU A 64 -1.02 -13.42 19.99
C GLU A 64 -0.12 -13.88 18.83
N THR A 65 0.33 -12.96 17.96
CA THR A 65 1.33 -13.25 16.90
C THR A 65 2.78 -13.04 17.35
N SER A 66 2.99 -12.75 18.63
CA SER A 66 4.31 -12.59 19.25
C SER A 66 4.79 -13.94 19.79
N ALA A 67 5.43 -14.76 18.94
CA ALA A 67 6.15 -15.96 19.36
C ALA A 67 7.63 -15.67 19.60
#